data_AF-A0A7S3JDW7-F1
#
_entry.id   AF-A0A7S3JDW7-F1
#
_cell.length_a   1.000
_cell.length_b   1.000
_cell.length_c   1.000
_cell.angle_alpha   90.00
_cell.angle_beta   90.00
_cell.angle_gamma   90.00
#
_symmetry.space_group_name_H-M   'P 1'
#
loop_
_entity.id
_entity.type
_entity.pdbx_description
1 polymer ?
#
loop_
_entity_poly.entity_id
_entity_poly.type
_entity_poly.pdbx_seq_one_letter_code
_entity_poly.pdbx_strand_id
1 'polypeptide(L)'
;DAIKVTSEGLEMFGGIGYMENSYLPGILRDSQVLPIWEGTTNILSLDLLRAIMKWPRSLDIFYDHLKRDLSTQDTKSMTDKTRLAAVETLTSKLDSWYASTIQIVRHKDYMEFFCRTLTFNMSLLYICHKLMIIYTVTKTDKDFETFLHWISRLEREYEAPKEPRMLECFVAREKMMGLDLPNGDPQPQSHPEMKAKI
;
A
#
# COMPACT_ATOMS: atom_id res chain seq x y z
N ASP A 1 2.41 9.97 2.43
CA ASP A 1 2.55 10.67 3.72
C ASP A 1 3.21 12.03 3.66
N ALA A 2 4.24 12.26 2.82
CA ALA A 2 4.98 13.54 2.77
C ALA A 2 4.10 14.80 2.75
N ILE A 3 3.10 14.88 1.86
CA ILE A 3 2.19 16.03 1.78
C ILE A 3 1.38 16.23 3.08
N LYS A 4 0.83 15.14 3.64
CA LYS A 4 0.03 15.19 4.87
C LYS A 4 0.87 15.67 6.05
N VAL A 5 2.04 15.05 6.25
CA VAL A 5 2.98 15.40 7.35
C VAL A 5 3.46 16.84 7.21
N THR A 6 3.76 17.29 5.99
CA THR A 6 4.17 18.68 5.75
C THR A 6 3.03 19.64 6.05
N SER A 7 1.80 19.32 5.63
CA SER A 7 0.61 20.14 5.92
C SER A 7 0.37 20.29 7.43
N GLU A 8 0.44 19.19 8.18
CA GLU A 8 0.34 19.21 9.65
C GLU A 8 1.48 20.03 10.26
N GLY A 9 2.70 19.86 9.76
CA GLY A 9 3.86 20.65 10.19
C GLY A 9 3.67 22.15 9.98
N LEU A 10 3.09 22.58 8.85
CA LEU A 10 2.78 23.99 8.59
C LEU A 10 1.72 24.51 9.57
N GLU A 11 0.69 23.71 9.88
CA GLU A 11 -0.36 24.05 10.83
C GLU A 11 0.21 24.32 12.23
N MET A 12 1.25 23.60 12.65
CA MET A 12 1.92 23.83 13.94
C MET A 12 2.53 25.24 14.07
N PHE A 13 2.85 25.91 12.95
CA PHE A 13 3.34 27.30 12.94
C PHE A 13 2.21 28.34 12.81
N GLY A 14 0.96 27.92 12.70
CA GLY A 14 -0.21 28.78 12.53
C GLY A 14 -0.08 29.70 11.31
N GLY A 15 -0.40 30.99 11.47
CA GLY A 15 -0.35 31.97 10.38
C GLY A 15 1.02 32.08 9.71
N ILE A 16 2.12 31.90 10.45
CA ILE A 16 3.49 31.93 9.88
C ILE A 16 3.70 30.79 8.88
N GLY A 17 3.10 29.62 9.14
CA GLY A 17 3.16 28.46 8.24
C GLY A 17 2.50 28.70 6.89
N TYR A 18 1.59 29.68 6.79
CA TYR A 18 0.91 30.06 5.54
C TYR A 18 1.64 31.17 4.76
N MET A 19 2.48 31.96 5.43
CA MET A 19 3.12 33.12 4.81
C MET A 19 4.31 32.70 3.93
N GLU A 20 4.30 33.04 2.64
CA GLU A 20 5.38 32.67 1.70
C GLU A 20 6.77 33.21 2.12
N ASN A 21 6.84 34.30 2.88
CA ASN A 21 8.10 34.84 3.39
C ASN A 21 8.73 34.02 4.53
N SER A 22 8.01 33.04 5.10
CA SER A 22 8.56 32.07 6.06
C SER A 22 9.28 30.91 5.38
N TYR A 23 9.14 30.79 4.05
CA TYR A 23 9.62 29.67 3.22
C TYR A 23 9.00 28.30 3.56
N LEU A 24 8.15 28.19 4.59
CA LEU A 24 7.49 26.94 4.98
C LEU A 24 6.48 26.45 3.92
N PRO A 25 5.63 27.32 3.30
CA PRO A 25 4.74 26.89 2.21
C PRO A 25 5.46 26.23 1.04
N GLY A 26 6.72 26.63 0.78
CA GLY A 26 7.56 26.03 -0.25
C GLY A 26 7.72 24.52 -0.07
N ILE A 27 7.91 24.05 1.17
CA ILE A 27 8.07 22.62 1.48
C ILE A 27 6.82 21.82 1.10
N LEU A 28 5.62 22.39 1.33
CA LEU A 28 4.36 21.74 0.96
C LEU A 28 4.21 21.66 -0.57
N ARG A 29 4.55 22.75 -1.27
CA ARG A 29 4.53 22.80 -2.74
C ARG A 29 5.52 21.81 -3.34
N ASP A 30 6.72 21.72 -2.79
CA ASP A 30 7.77 20.81 -3.25
C ASP A 30 7.39 19.34 -2.95
N SER A 31 6.77 19.06 -1.80
CA SER A 31 6.29 17.71 -1.46
C SER A 31 5.23 17.17 -2.41
N GLN A 32 4.49 18.05 -3.11
CA GLN A 32 3.46 17.67 -4.07
C GLN A 32 4.03 17.00 -5.32
N VAL A 33 5.29 17.26 -5.67
CA VAL A 33 5.93 16.64 -6.85
C VAL A 33 6.19 15.15 -6.62
N LEU A 34 6.42 14.74 -5.37
CA LEU A 34 6.87 13.39 -5.00
C LEU A 34 5.91 12.27 -5.44
N PRO A 35 4.57 12.36 -5.24
CA PRO A 35 3.65 11.33 -5.72
C PRO A 35 3.27 11.44 -7.19
N ILE A 36 3.81 12.42 -7.93
CA ILE A 36 3.48 12.69 -9.33
C ILE A 36 4.63 12.27 -10.25
N TRP A 37 5.84 12.76 -9.98
CA TRP A 37 7.01 12.47 -10.82
C TRP A 37 7.49 11.03 -10.61
N GLU A 38 8.22 10.48 -11.58
CA GLU A 38 8.75 9.11 -11.54
C GLU A 38 7.71 7.99 -11.33
N GLY A 39 6.46 8.29 -11.64
CA GLY A 39 5.35 7.36 -11.56
C GLY A 39 4.36 7.76 -10.47
N THR A 40 3.11 7.95 -10.88
CA THR A 40 2.05 8.25 -9.92
C THR A 40 1.80 7.06 -9.00
N THR A 41 1.19 7.32 -7.84
CA THR A 41 0.88 6.27 -6.84
C THR A 41 0.19 5.04 -7.44
N ASN A 42 -0.77 5.23 -8.36
CA ASN A 42 -1.47 4.12 -9.00
C ASN A 42 -0.56 3.36 -9.98
N ILE A 43 0.26 4.07 -10.76
CA ILE A 43 1.20 3.45 -11.70
C ILE A 43 2.25 2.61 -10.96
N LEU A 44 2.81 3.12 -9.86
CA LEU A 44 3.76 2.37 -9.04
C LEU A 44 3.10 1.19 -8.31
N SER A 45 1.82 1.32 -7.93
CA SER A 45 1.06 0.20 -7.36
C SER A 45 0.83 -0.92 -8.38
N LEU A 46 0.55 -0.56 -9.64
CA LEU A 46 0.48 -1.52 -10.75
C LEU A 46 1.85 -2.11 -11.05
N ASP A 47 2.93 -1.33 -10.92
CA ASP A 47 4.30 -1.83 -11.11
C ASP A 47 4.68 -2.90 -10.07
N LEU A 48 4.27 -2.72 -8.81
CA LEU A 48 4.42 -3.74 -7.77
C LEU A 48 3.69 -5.04 -8.18
N LEU A 49 2.44 -4.95 -8.62
CA LEU A 49 1.70 -6.12 -9.10
C LEU A 49 2.39 -6.78 -10.30
N ARG A 50 2.82 -5.98 -11.27
CA ARG A 50 3.57 -6.45 -12.44
C ARG A 50 4.84 -7.20 -12.02
N ALA A 51 5.57 -6.70 -11.03
CA ALA A 51 6.76 -7.35 -10.49
C ALA A 51 6.43 -8.70 -9.84
N ILE A 52 5.38 -8.76 -9.02
CA ILE A 52 4.91 -9.99 -8.36
C ILE A 52 4.46 -11.02 -9.42
N MET A 53 3.71 -10.60 -10.44
CA MET A 53 3.26 -11.50 -11.51
C MET A 53 4.41 -12.02 -12.36
N LYS A 54 5.41 -11.18 -12.65
CA LYS A 54 6.59 -11.56 -13.42
C LYS A 54 7.48 -12.52 -12.64
N TRP A 55 7.58 -12.34 -11.33
CA TRP A 55 8.45 -13.12 -10.45
C TRP A 55 7.69 -13.62 -9.22
N PRO A 56 6.79 -14.62 -9.33
CA PRO A 56 5.92 -15.02 -8.21
C PRO A 56 6.65 -15.37 -6.92
N ARG A 57 7.83 -16.00 -7.05
CA ARG A 57 8.68 -16.39 -5.92
C ARG A 57 9.21 -15.20 -5.11
N SER A 58 9.23 -13.98 -5.66
CA SER A 58 9.68 -12.80 -4.91
C SER A 58 8.77 -12.49 -3.73
N LEU A 59 7.47 -12.77 -3.86
CA LEU A 59 6.49 -12.59 -2.78
C LEU A 59 6.76 -13.56 -1.63
N ASP A 60 7.02 -14.83 -1.95
CA ASP A 60 7.35 -15.86 -0.96
C ASP A 60 8.64 -15.51 -0.21
N ILE A 61 9.69 -15.11 -0.95
CA ILE A 61 10.97 -14.71 -0.34
C ILE A 61 10.80 -13.50 0.57
N PHE A 62 10.01 -12.51 0.17
CA PHE A 62 9.72 -11.34 0.98
C PHE A 62 8.96 -11.73 2.26
N TYR A 63 7.91 -12.52 2.14
CA TYR A 63 7.14 -13.01 3.28
C TYR A 63 8.01 -13.80 4.25
N ASP A 64 8.77 -14.79 3.75
CA ASP A 64 9.66 -15.63 4.55
C ASP A 64 10.74 -14.79 5.25
N HIS A 65 11.24 -13.74 4.61
CA HIS A 65 12.20 -12.83 5.22
C HIS A 65 11.62 -12.12 6.44
N LEU A 66 10.46 -11.47 6.29
CA LEU A 66 9.81 -10.76 7.38
C LEU A 66 9.37 -11.74 8.49
N LYS A 67 8.84 -12.91 8.13
CA LYS A 67 8.39 -13.91 9.09
C LYS A 67 9.53 -14.46 9.94
N ARG A 68 10.70 -14.71 9.33
CA ARG A 68 11.89 -15.18 10.04
C ARG A 68 12.35 -14.15 11.06
N ASP A 69 12.48 -12.90 10.64
CA ASP A 69 12.92 -11.80 11.49
C ASP A 69 11.98 -11.60 12.69
N LEU A 70 10.66 -11.74 12.47
CA LEU A 70 9.64 -11.71 13.53
C LEU A 70 9.73 -12.92 14.48
N SER A 71 10.02 -14.11 13.96
CA SER A 71 10.13 -15.33 14.78
C SER A 71 11.41 -15.40 15.63
N THR A 72 12.45 -14.68 15.22
CA THR A 72 13.75 -14.62 15.92
C THR A 72 13.70 -13.70 17.14
N GLN A 73 12.62 -12.91 17.26
CA GLN A 73 12.31 -12.12 18.45
C GLN A 73 11.97 -13.07 19.59
N ASP A 74 12.91 -13.30 20.49
CA ASP A 74 12.85 -14.32 21.53
C ASP A 74 11.69 -14.07 22.50
N THR A 75 10.55 -14.70 22.22
CA THR A 75 9.30 -14.66 23.01
C THR A 75 9.50 -15.12 24.45
N LYS A 76 10.59 -15.84 24.75
CA LYS A 76 10.91 -16.35 26.08
C LYS A 76 11.64 -15.38 27.00
N SER A 77 12.30 -14.35 26.46
CA SER A 77 13.01 -13.33 27.26
C SER A 77 12.19 -12.05 27.45
N MET A 78 11.01 -11.97 26.83
CA MET A 78 10.23 -10.74 26.75
C MET A 78 9.22 -10.67 27.88
N THR A 79 9.59 -10.02 28.99
CA THR A 79 8.74 -9.82 30.17
C THR A 79 7.57 -8.86 29.92
N ASP A 80 7.60 -8.11 28.81
CA ASP A 80 6.64 -7.06 28.49
C ASP A 80 5.54 -7.58 27.55
N LYS A 81 4.35 -7.77 28.11
CA LYS A 81 3.15 -8.25 27.39
C LYS A 81 2.79 -7.38 26.18
N THR A 82 3.09 -6.09 26.25
CA THR A 82 2.76 -5.12 25.18
C THR A 82 3.58 -5.40 23.92
N ARG A 83 4.86 -5.79 24.10
CA ARG A 83 5.76 -6.14 22.99
C ARG A 83 5.29 -7.36 22.23
N LEU A 84 4.92 -8.39 22.99
CA LEU A 84 4.40 -9.65 22.43
C LEU A 84 3.14 -9.38 21.61
N ALA A 85 2.17 -8.66 22.19
CA ALA A 85 0.94 -8.30 21.48
C ALA A 85 1.20 -7.52 20.19
N ALA A 86 2.12 -6.56 20.21
CA ALA A 86 2.46 -5.77 19.02
C ALA A 86 3.09 -6.61 17.89
N VAL A 87 4.00 -7.52 18.23
CA VAL A 87 4.62 -8.45 17.27
C VAL A 87 3.60 -9.46 16.75
N GLU A 88 2.70 -9.96 17.61
CA GLU A 88 1.60 -10.84 17.21
C GLU A 88 0.65 -10.15 16.23
N THR A 89 0.25 -8.90 16.51
CA THR A 89 -0.56 -8.09 15.59
C THR A 89 0.13 -7.97 14.24
N LEU A 90 1.40 -7.54 14.21
CA LEU A 90 2.16 -7.41 12.96
C LEU A 90 2.24 -8.73 12.19
N THR A 91 2.50 -9.82 12.90
CA THR A 91 2.60 -11.17 12.32
C THR A 91 1.27 -11.61 11.72
N SER A 92 0.15 -11.40 12.43
CA SER A 92 -1.18 -11.77 11.94
C SER A 92 -1.58 -10.98 10.68
N LYS A 93 -1.24 -9.68 10.63
CA LYS A 93 -1.53 -8.81 9.49
C LYS A 93 -0.64 -9.17 8.29
N LEU A 94 0.61 -9.54 8.53
CA LEU A 94 1.51 -10.04 7.48
C LEU A 94 0.96 -11.33 6.85
N ASP A 95 0.54 -12.29 7.68
CA ASP A 95 -0.04 -13.56 7.21
C ASP A 95 -1.33 -13.33 6.40
N SER A 96 -2.20 -12.45 6.90
CA SER A 96 -3.42 -12.04 6.19
C SER A 96 -3.09 -11.39 4.84
N TRP A 97 -2.15 -10.45 4.80
CA TRP A 97 -1.76 -9.76 3.58
C TRP A 97 -1.19 -10.70 2.53
N TYR A 98 -0.30 -11.62 2.94
CA TYR A 98 0.28 -12.61 2.05
C TYR A 98 -0.77 -13.53 1.43
N ALA A 99 -1.67 -14.09 2.26
CA ALA A 99 -2.75 -14.96 1.80
C ALA A 99 -3.69 -14.24 0.81
N SER A 100 -4.10 -13.01 1.13
CA SER A 100 -4.95 -12.21 0.25
C SER A 100 -4.24 -11.81 -1.06
N THR A 101 -2.95 -11.50 -1.01
CA THR A 101 -2.18 -11.14 -2.21
C THR A 101 -2.11 -12.32 -3.18
N ILE A 102 -1.86 -13.54 -2.69
CA ILE A 102 -1.87 -14.75 -3.53
C ILE A 102 -3.23 -14.94 -4.19
N GLN A 103 -4.32 -14.75 -3.43
CA GLN A 103 -5.68 -14.89 -3.98
C GLN A 103 -5.94 -13.85 -5.08
N ILE A 104 -5.59 -12.58 -4.85
CA ILE A 104 -5.82 -11.49 -5.81
C ILE A 104 -5.00 -11.70 -7.08
N VAL A 105 -3.73 -12.09 -6.97
CA VAL A 105 -2.85 -12.32 -8.13
C VAL A 105 -3.35 -13.49 -9.01
N ARG A 106 -4.10 -14.44 -8.44
CA ARG A 106 -4.76 -15.51 -9.22
C ARG A 106 -5.96 -15.01 -10.02
N HIS A 107 -6.63 -13.95 -9.57
CA HIS A 107 -7.81 -13.36 -10.22
C HIS A 107 -7.45 -12.06 -10.94
N LYS A 108 -6.94 -12.20 -12.18
CA LYS A 108 -6.42 -11.08 -12.99
C LYS A 108 -7.42 -9.95 -13.22
N ASP A 109 -8.72 -10.24 -13.28
CA ASP A 109 -9.76 -9.26 -13.62
C ASP A 109 -9.95 -8.17 -12.56
N TYR A 110 -9.49 -8.40 -11.32
CA TYR A 110 -9.71 -7.50 -10.19
C TYR A 110 -8.41 -6.99 -9.54
N MET A 111 -7.26 -7.41 -10.04
CA MET A 111 -5.97 -7.09 -9.43
C MET A 111 -5.71 -5.57 -9.41
N GLU A 112 -6.09 -4.87 -10.48
CA GLU A 112 -5.88 -3.42 -10.63
C GLU A 112 -6.67 -2.63 -9.59
N PHE A 113 -7.86 -3.09 -9.23
CA PHE A 113 -8.69 -2.47 -8.20
C PHE A 113 -8.00 -2.51 -6.82
N PHE A 114 -7.35 -3.63 -6.49
CA PHE A 114 -6.68 -3.82 -5.20
C PHE A 114 -5.22 -3.38 -5.16
N CYS A 115 -4.62 -3.03 -6.30
CA CYS A 115 -3.18 -2.75 -6.41
C CYS A 115 -2.71 -1.74 -5.38
N ARG A 116 -3.49 -0.67 -5.21
CA ARG A 116 -3.17 0.42 -4.29
C ARG A 116 -3.23 -0.07 -2.85
N THR A 117 -4.35 -0.66 -2.44
CA THR A 117 -4.52 -1.20 -1.08
C THR A 117 -3.42 -2.20 -0.72
N LEU A 118 -3.08 -3.12 -1.63
CA LEU A 118 -2.00 -4.08 -1.43
C LEU A 118 -0.64 -3.40 -1.23
N THR A 119 -0.35 -2.38 -2.03
CA THR A 119 0.90 -1.60 -1.95
C THR A 119 1.01 -0.84 -0.63
N PHE A 120 -0.07 -0.18 -0.18
CA PHE A 120 -0.09 0.54 1.09
C PHE A 120 -0.01 -0.39 2.30
N ASN A 121 -0.71 -1.54 2.26
CA ASN A 121 -0.58 -2.54 3.33
C ASN A 121 0.85 -3.09 3.39
N MET A 122 1.47 -3.40 2.25
CA MET A 122 2.85 -3.86 2.18
C MET A 122 3.81 -2.84 2.81
N SER A 123 3.65 -1.56 2.47
CA SER A 123 4.53 -0.51 2.97
C SER A 123 4.37 -0.30 4.49
N LEU A 124 3.14 -0.28 5.01
CA LEU A 124 2.88 -0.20 6.45
C LEU A 124 3.48 -1.38 7.21
N LEU A 125 3.28 -2.60 6.72
CA LEU A 125 3.86 -3.81 7.31
C LEU A 125 5.40 -3.74 7.32
N TYR A 126 6.00 -3.29 6.22
CA TYR A 126 7.45 -3.18 6.09
C TYR A 126 8.03 -2.11 7.02
N ILE A 127 7.36 -0.96 7.19
CA ILE A 127 7.77 0.09 8.13
C ILE A 127 7.72 -0.44 9.56
N CYS A 128 6.60 -1.04 9.99
CA CYS A 128 6.46 -1.63 11.32
C CYS A 128 7.54 -2.69 11.58
N HIS A 129 7.80 -3.57 10.61
CA HIS A 129 8.87 -4.54 10.68
C HIS A 129 10.25 -3.89 10.89
N LYS A 130 10.59 -2.84 10.12
CA LYS A 130 11.89 -2.17 10.26
C LYS A 130 12.03 -1.43 11.57
N LEU A 131 10.98 -0.78 12.08
CA LEU A 131 11.01 -0.13 13.39
C LEU A 131 11.23 -1.14 14.52
N MET A 132 10.60 -2.32 14.43
CA MET A 132 10.85 -3.42 15.35
C MET A 132 12.32 -3.85 15.33
N ILE A 133 12.91 -4.02 14.13
CA ILE A 133 14.33 -4.36 14.00
C ILE A 133 15.24 -3.27 14.56
N ILE A 134 14.96 -2.00 14.27
CA ILE A 134 15.72 -0.87 14.84
C ILE A 134 15.69 -0.96 16.37
N TYR A 135 14.50 -1.13 16.95
CA TYR A 135 14.34 -1.29 18.39
C TYR A 135 15.16 -2.46 18.95
N THR A 136 15.26 -3.59 18.25
CA THR A 136 16.05 -4.74 18.74
C THR A 136 17.55 -4.48 18.82
N VAL A 137 18.04 -3.60 17.96
CA VAL A 137 19.45 -3.19 17.91
C VAL A 137 19.72 -2.11 18.95
N THR A 138 18.88 -1.08 19.02
CA THR A 138 19.11 0.10 19.87
C THR A 138 18.66 -0.11 21.32
N LYS A 139 17.58 -0.87 21.53
CA LYS A 139 16.92 -1.15 22.80
C LYS A 139 16.54 0.11 23.58
N THR A 140 16.25 1.22 22.89
CA THR A 140 15.79 2.45 23.53
C THR A 140 14.26 2.43 23.69
N ASP A 141 13.77 3.04 24.77
CA ASP A 141 12.33 3.15 25.00
C ASP A 141 11.63 3.99 23.92
N LYS A 142 12.31 5.02 23.38
CA LYS A 142 11.78 5.87 22.30
C LYS A 142 11.53 5.12 21.00
N ASP A 143 12.44 4.21 20.63
CA ASP A 143 12.26 3.38 19.44
C ASP A 143 11.11 2.39 19.64
N PHE A 144 10.93 1.91 20.87
CA PHE A 144 9.79 1.06 21.20
C PHE A 144 8.45 1.80 21.14
N GLU A 145 8.36 3.01 21.71
CA GLU A 145 7.19 3.87 21.62
C GLU A 145 6.84 4.20 20.16
N THR A 146 7.86 4.50 19.35
CA THR A 146 7.70 4.73 17.91
C THR A 146 7.13 3.50 17.23
N PHE A 147 7.68 2.32 17.50
CA PHE A 147 7.15 1.07 16.97
C PHE A 147 5.69 0.84 17.38
N LEU A 148 5.33 1.02 18.65
CA LEU A 148 3.95 0.88 19.12
C LEU A 148 3.00 1.87 18.45
N HIS A 149 3.42 3.12 18.25
CA HIS A 149 2.64 4.12 17.53
C HIS A 149 2.33 3.65 16.09
N TRP A 150 3.33 3.11 15.40
CA TRP A 150 3.16 2.57 14.05
C TRP A 150 2.32 1.30 14.00
N ILE A 151 2.35 0.46 15.04
CA ILE A 151 1.43 -0.68 15.17
C ILE A 151 -0.02 -0.22 15.33
N SER A 152 -0.27 0.79 16.18
CA SER A 152 -1.61 1.38 16.30
C SER A 152 -2.08 1.98 14.98
N ARG A 153 -1.17 2.62 14.22
CA ARG A 153 -1.47 3.12 12.88
C ARG A 153 -1.78 1.99 11.90
N LEU A 154 -1.01 0.90 11.92
CA LEU A 154 -1.26 -0.30 11.12
C LEU A 154 -2.66 -0.85 11.42
N GLU A 155 -3.09 -0.92 12.67
CA GLU A 155 -4.43 -1.41 13.02
C GLU A 155 -5.56 -0.53 12.46
N ARG A 156 -5.35 0.79 12.39
CA ARG A 156 -6.33 1.74 11.84
C ARG A 156 -6.37 1.77 10.31
N GLU A 157 -5.21 1.73 9.67
CA GLU A 157 -5.08 1.95 8.21
C GLU A 157 -5.01 0.65 7.42
N TYR A 158 -4.71 -0.49 8.05
CA TYR A 158 -4.69 -1.78 7.35
C TYR A 158 -6.09 -2.15 6.88
N GLU A 159 -6.27 -2.19 5.57
CA GLU A 159 -7.49 -2.64 4.93
C GLU A 159 -7.30 -4.08 4.47
N ALA A 160 -7.96 -5.03 5.14
CA ALA A 160 -7.96 -6.41 4.68
C ALA A 160 -8.54 -6.45 3.24
N PRO A 161 -7.83 -7.04 2.26
CA PRO A 161 -8.36 -7.13 0.92
C PRO A 161 -9.65 -7.93 0.94
N LYS A 162 -10.75 -7.33 0.48
CA LYS A 162 -12.09 -7.93 0.51
C LYS A 162 -12.12 -9.18 -0.39
N GLU A 163 -12.82 -10.23 0.04
CA GLU A 163 -12.93 -11.47 -0.73
C GLU A 163 -13.45 -11.22 -2.17
N PRO A 164 -12.95 -11.97 -3.16
CA PRO A 164 -13.40 -11.88 -4.56
C PRO A 164 -14.92 -12.00 -4.75
N ARG A 165 -15.61 -12.80 -3.92
CA ARG A 165 -17.08 -12.95 -3.95
C ARG A 165 -17.84 -11.66 -3.64
N MET A 166 -17.28 -10.78 -2.80
CA MET A 166 -17.88 -9.47 -2.57
C MET A 166 -17.78 -8.59 -3.82
N LEU A 167 -16.76 -8.77 -4.67
CA LEU A 167 -16.67 -8.06 -5.95
C LEU A 167 -17.65 -8.59 -6.98
N GLU A 168 -17.96 -9.89 -7.01
CA GLU A 168 -19.04 -10.39 -7.87
C GLU A 168 -20.37 -9.67 -7.57
N CYS A 169 -20.69 -9.43 -6.29
CA CYS A 169 -21.86 -8.64 -5.90
C CYS A 169 -21.74 -7.14 -6.26
N PHE A 170 -20.56 -6.53 -6.12
CA PHE A 170 -20.35 -5.11 -6.49
C PHE A 170 -20.37 -4.89 -8.01
N VAL A 171 -19.77 -5.79 -8.79
CA VAL A 171 -19.77 -5.77 -10.26
C VAL A 171 -21.14 -6.14 -10.81
N ALA A 172 -21.85 -7.11 -10.20
CA ALA A 172 -23.25 -7.36 -10.53
C ALA A 172 -24.11 -6.11 -10.27
N ARG A 173 -23.81 -5.35 -9.21
CA ARG A 173 -24.48 -4.08 -8.89
C ARG A 173 -24.12 -2.97 -9.89
N GLU A 174 -22.88 -2.86 -10.34
CA GLU A 174 -22.49 -1.88 -11.38
C GLU A 174 -23.04 -2.24 -12.77
N LYS A 175 -23.03 -3.53 -13.14
CA LYS A 175 -23.71 -4.03 -14.35
C LYS A 175 -25.22 -3.78 -14.29
N MET A 176 -25.85 -3.91 -13.12
CA MET A 176 -27.26 -3.50 -12.92
C MET A 176 -27.49 -1.98 -13.02
N MET A 177 -26.45 -1.16 -12.80
CA MET A 177 -26.50 0.31 -12.92
C MET A 177 -26.17 0.82 -14.34
N GLY A 178 -25.95 -0.08 -15.32
CA GLY A 178 -25.83 0.28 -16.74
C GLY A 178 -24.53 0.97 -17.15
N LEU A 179 -23.47 0.89 -16.34
CA LEU A 179 -22.14 1.39 -16.68
C LEU A 179 -21.30 0.26 -17.26
N ASP A 180 -21.50 -0.05 -18.54
CA ASP A 180 -20.68 -1.03 -19.25
C ASP A 180 -19.29 -0.43 -19.54
N LEU A 181 -18.24 -1.00 -18.91
CA LEU A 181 -16.86 -0.81 -19.35
C LEU A 181 -16.71 -1.46 -20.75
N PRO A 182 -16.09 -0.78 -21.72
CA PRO A 182 -15.93 -1.32 -23.06
C PRO A 182 -15.02 -2.55 -23.00
N ASN A 183 -15.60 -3.73 -23.22
CA ASN A 183 -14.87 -4.97 -23.39
C ASN A 183 -13.91 -4.80 -24.57
N GLY A 184 -12.61 -4.96 -24.29
CA GLY A 184 -11.57 -4.96 -25.30
C GLY A 184 -11.69 -6.18 -26.20
N ASP A 185 -12.33 -5.98 -27.35
CA ASP A 185 -12.05 -6.70 -28.59
C ASP A 185 -12.13 -5.67 -29.73
N PRO A 186 -11.03 -5.37 -30.45
CA PRO A 186 -11.10 -4.51 -31.61
C PRO A 186 -11.82 -5.28 -32.72
N GLN A 187 -13.12 -5.01 -32.91
CA GLN A 187 -13.82 -5.43 -34.12
C GLN A 187 -13.13 -4.77 -35.33
N PRO A 188 -12.81 -5.52 -36.41
CA PRO A 188 -12.28 -4.93 -37.62
C PRO A 188 -13.37 -4.05 -38.24
N GLN A 189 -13.23 -2.72 -38.13
CA GLN A 189 -14.07 -1.78 -38.84
C GLN A 189 -13.80 -1.91 -40.34
N SER A 190 -14.77 -2.42 -41.09
CA SER A 190 -14.78 -2.36 -42.53
C SER A 190 -14.91 -0.89 -42.97
N HIS A 191 -13.80 -0.28 -43.41
CA HIS A 191 -13.85 1.01 -44.08
C HIS A 191 -14.50 0.87 -45.47
N PRO A 192 -15.44 1.74 -45.87
CA PRO A 192 -15.90 1.80 -47.25
C PRO A 192 -14.78 2.34 -48.15
N GLU A 193 -14.46 1.60 -49.22
CA GLU A 193 -13.54 2.03 -50.28
C GLU A 193 -13.98 3.37 -50.88
N MET A 194 -13.15 4.39 -50.70
CA MET A 194 -13.31 5.68 -51.37
C MET A 194 -12.75 5.53 -52.79
N LYS A 195 -13.63 5.31 -53.78
CA LYS A 195 -13.25 5.34 -55.20
C LYS A 195 -12.74 6.73 -55.56
N ALA A 196 -11.43 6.85 -55.77
CA ALA A 196 -10.83 8.01 -56.42
C ALA A 196 -11.26 8.03 -57.89
N LYS A 197 -12.01 9.05 -58.29
CA LYS A 197 -12.16 9.44 -59.70
C LYS A 197 -10.84 10.08 -60.14
N ILE A 198 -10.19 9.46 -61.12
CA ILE A 198 -9.30 10.12 -62.08
C ILE A 198 -10.14 10.37 -63.34
#